data_AF-A0A523U641-F1
#
_entry.id   AF-A0A523U641-F1
#
_cell.length_a   1.000
_cell.length_b   1.000
_cell.length_c   1.000
_cell.angle_alpha   90.00
_cell.angle_beta   90.00
_cell.angle_gamma   90.00
#
_symmetry.space_group_name_H-M   'P 1'
#
loop_
_entity.id
_entity.type
_entity.pdbx_description
1 polymer ?
#
loop_
_entity_poly.entity_id
_entity_poly.type
_entity_poly.pdbx_seq_one_letter_code
_entity_poly.pdbx_strand_id
1 'polypeptide(L)'
;MKLFLAIKLVPAVVLLCVGCAQTVKPESEGPEISDSSGSILKVANFVRIRDFILGQGRRQTYCNMFNNNPYWGFSDFNAYLNPPDQGNINCEIGKSEFNNLVIQVTAPAPFRYWDIQFDQTGNRLHVRQRHSEKESHVLAREAADFFRKALAEIDRQAARGATR
;
A
#
# COMPACT_ATOMS: atom_id res chain seq x y z
N MET A 1 22.01 -52.39 -58.65
CA MET A 1 20.58 -52.16 -58.33
C MET A 1 20.38 -50.66 -58.23
N LYS A 2 19.52 -50.09 -59.10
CA LYS A 2 19.40 -48.63 -59.30
C LYS A 2 18.58 -47.99 -58.17
N LEU A 3 19.20 -47.06 -57.46
CA LEU A 3 18.62 -46.27 -56.38
C LEU A 3 17.98 -45.01 -56.99
N PHE A 4 16.65 -44.89 -56.95
CA PHE A 4 15.95 -43.68 -57.37
C PHE A 4 15.76 -42.74 -56.18
N LEU A 5 16.37 -41.56 -56.31
CA LEU A 5 16.26 -40.42 -55.41
C LEU A 5 14.95 -39.66 -55.73
N ALA A 6 13.99 -39.66 -54.80
CA ALA A 6 12.77 -38.87 -54.90
C ALA A 6 12.82 -37.73 -53.87
N ILE A 7 13.20 -36.54 -54.34
CA ILE A 7 13.17 -35.30 -53.55
C ILE A 7 11.73 -34.79 -53.56
N LYS A 8 11.06 -34.84 -52.40
CA LYS A 8 9.78 -34.15 -52.20
C LYS A 8 10.06 -32.75 -51.65
N LEU A 9 9.82 -31.72 -52.49
CA LEU A 9 9.73 -30.34 -52.03
C LEU A 9 8.44 -30.17 -51.22
N VAL A 10 8.56 -29.70 -49.98
CA VAL A 10 7.42 -29.25 -49.15
C VAL A 10 7.46 -27.71 -49.12
N PRO A 11 6.35 -27.01 -49.41
CA PRO A 11 6.33 -25.56 -49.31
C PRO A 11 6.32 -25.13 -47.84
N ALA A 12 7.29 -24.30 -47.46
CA ALA A 12 7.35 -23.64 -46.17
C ALA A 12 6.24 -22.59 -46.08
N VAL A 13 5.20 -22.89 -45.30
CA VAL A 13 4.18 -21.91 -44.90
C VAL A 13 4.81 -21.01 -43.84
N VAL A 14 5.22 -19.81 -44.25
CA VAL A 14 5.67 -18.75 -43.34
C VAL A 14 4.43 -18.15 -42.67
N LEU A 15 4.16 -18.61 -41.44
CA LEU A 15 3.12 -18.07 -40.57
C LEU A 15 3.65 -16.77 -39.95
N LEU A 16 3.26 -15.62 -40.51
CA LEU A 16 3.49 -14.30 -39.91
C LEU A 16 2.59 -14.15 -38.69
N CYS A 17 3.12 -14.50 -37.51
CA CYS A 17 2.52 -14.13 -36.24
C CYS A 17 2.61 -12.60 -36.08
N VAL A 18 1.53 -11.90 -36.42
CA VAL A 18 1.32 -10.51 -36.01
C VAL A 18 1.10 -10.53 -34.51
N GLY A 19 2.19 -10.43 -33.76
CA GLY A 19 2.15 -10.24 -32.32
C GLY A 19 1.55 -8.86 -32.03
N CYS A 20 0.32 -8.85 -31.51
CA CYS A 20 -0.23 -7.67 -30.87
C CYS A 20 0.69 -7.31 -29.70
N ALA A 21 1.55 -6.32 -29.89
CA ALA A 21 2.25 -5.66 -28.81
C ALA A 21 1.18 -5.00 -27.92
N GLN A 22 0.78 -5.70 -26.86
CA GLN A 22 -0.03 -5.11 -25.81
C GLN A 22 0.86 -4.09 -25.11
N THR A 23 0.63 -2.81 -25.42
CA THR A 23 1.13 -1.69 -24.64
C THR A 23 0.58 -1.82 -23.24
N VAL A 24 1.36 -2.42 -22.35
CA VAL A 24 1.11 -2.41 -20.91
C VAL A 24 1.13 -0.95 -20.50
N LYS A 25 -0.05 -0.39 -20.25
CA LYS A 25 -0.21 0.97 -19.73
C LYS A 25 0.48 0.97 -18.35
N PRO A 26 1.50 1.82 -18.12
CA PRO A 26 2.17 1.86 -16.83
C PRO A 26 1.12 2.12 -15.75
N GLU A 27 1.10 1.25 -14.74
CA GLU A 27 0.32 1.42 -13.52
C GLU A 27 0.66 2.80 -12.97
N SER A 28 -0.33 3.71 -12.92
CA SER A 28 -0.06 5.11 -12.61
C SER A 28 0.51 5.21 -11.20
N GLU A 29 1.79 5.55 -11.11
CA GLU A 29 2.44 5.88 -9.85
C GLU A 29 1.65 7.01 -9.20
N GLY A 30 1.10 6.74 -8.01
CA GLY A 30 0.31 7.71 -7.28
C GLY A 30 1.10 8.98 -6.93
N PRO A 31 0.44 10.05 -6.47
CA PRO A 31 1.11 11.27 -6.03
C PRO A 31 2.33 11.01 -5.15
N GLU A 32 3.46 11.52 -5.59
CA GLU A 32 4.66 11.63 -4.77
C GLU A 32 4.59 12.91 -3.92
N ILE A 33 4.82 12.77 -2.61
CA ILE A 33 4.81 13.90 -1.68
C ILE A 33 6.16 13.93 -0.95
N SER A 34 6.96 14.95 -1.25
CA SER A 34 8.27 15.17 -0.64
C SER A 34 8.16 15.99 0.65
N ASP A 35 9.06 15.71 1.60
CA ASP A 35 9.10 16.24 2.96
C ASP A 35 9.42 17.76 2.97
N SER A 36 8.39 18.60 2.96
CA SER A 36 8.54 20.04 3.24
C SER A 36 8.44 20.26 4.75
N SER A 37 9.28 21.13 5.31
CA SER A 37 9.52 21.29 6.76
C SER A 37 8.32 21.71 7.63
N GLY A 38 7.14 21.95 7.04
CA GLY A 38 5.87 22.18 7.73
C GLY A 38 4.76 21.16 7.41
N SER A 39 5.02 20.18 6.54
CA SER A 39 4.02 19.18 6.15
C SER A 39 3.76 18.20 7.30
N ILE A 40 2.49 17.96 7.57
CA ILE A 40 2.09 16.88 8.48
C ILE A 40 2.26 15.51 7.84
N LEU A 41 2.24 15.43 6.50
CA LEU A 41 2.42 14.21 5.74
C LEU A 41 3.91 14.02 5.44
N LYS A 42 4.64 13.54 6.44
CA LYS A 42 6.09 13.28 6.40
C LYS A 42 6.44 11.97 7.07
N VAL A 43 7.59 11.41 6.71
CA VAL A 43 8.07 10.10 7.19
C VAL A 43 8.10 10.03 8.73
N ALA A 44 8.59 11.07 9.40
CA ALA A 44 8.65 11.10 10.86
C ALA A 44 7.26 10.89 11.51
N ASN A 45 6.21 11.47 10.93
CA ASN A 45 4.85 11.31 11.43
C ASN A 45 4.26 9.94 11.10
N PHE A 46 4.59 9.39 9.92
CA PHE A 46 4.24 8.01 9.57
C PHE A 46 4.83 7.03 10.59
N VAL A 47 6.14 7.14 10.85
CA VAL A 47 6.86 6.29 11.82
C VAL A 47 6.23 6.39 13.20
N ARG A 48 5.90 7.61 13.66
CA ARG A 48 5.23 7.83 14.94
C ARG A 48 3.87 7.13 15.04
N ILE A 49 3.06 7.15 13.97
CA ILE A 49 1.78 6.45 13.90
C ILE A 49 1.99 4.94 13.87
N ARG A 50 2.91 4.46 13.03
CA ARG A 50 3.27 3.04 12.91
C ARG A 50 3.69 2.47 14.27
N ASP A 51 4.65 3.11 14.92
CA ASP A 51 5.22 2.63 16.19
C ASP A 51 4.18 2.66 17.31
N PHE A 52 3.29 3.65 17.32
CA PHE A 52 2.14 3.67 18.22
C PHE A 52 1.22 2.46 18.00
N ILE A 53 0.86 2.14 16.75
CA ILE A 53 0.01 0.98 16.44
C ILE A 53 0.72 -0.33 16.80
N LEU A 54 2.03 -0.44 16.56
CA LEU A 54 2.79 -1.65 16.94
C LEU A 54 2.88 -1.82 18.46
N GLY A 55 3.03 -0.73 19.22
CA GLY A 55 3.22 -0.77 20.66
C GLY A 55 1.92 -0.80 21.49
N GLN A 56 0.86 -0.15 21.01
CA GLN A 56 -0.40 0.02 21.74
C GLN A 56 -1.61 -0.61 21.02
N GLY A 57 -1.44 -0.99 19.76
CA GLY A 57 -2.50 -1.54 18.93
C GLY A 57 -3.02 -2.91 19.37
N ARG A 58 -4.19 -3.23 18.84
CA ARG A 58 -4.80 -4.56 18.90
C ARG A 58 -4.48 -5.32 17.62
N ARG A 59 -4.98 -6.56 17.52
CA ARG A 59 -4.92 -7.35 16.29
C ARG A 59 -6.29 -7.43 15.64
N GLN A 60 -6.36 -7.23 14.32
CA GLN A 60 -7.59 -7.36 13.57
C GLN A 60 -7.30 -7.74 12.11
N THR A 61 -8.08 -8.67 11.56
CA THR A 61 -8.06 -9.02 10.13
C THR A 61 -9.08 -8.16 9.40
N TYR A 62 -8.68 -7.51 8.31
CA TYR A 62 -9.58 -6.65 7.51
C TYR A 62 -9.71 -7.10 6.04
N CYS A 63 -8.85 -7.99 5.59
CA CYS A 63 -8.86 -8.52 4.23
C CYS A 63 -8.40 -9.98 4.23
N ASN A 64 -8.69 -10.72 3.14
CA ASN A 64 -8.31 -12.14 3.03
C ASN A 64 -6.82 -12.35 2.68
N MET A 65 -6.01 -11.28 2.63
CA MET A 65 -4.60 -11.36 2.24
C MET A 65 -3.66 -11.48 3.45
N PHE A 66 -3.99 -10.81 4.56
CA PHE A 66 -3.17 -10.76 5.77
C PHE A 66 -4.06 -10.96 7.00
N ASN A 67 -3.59 -11.76 7.95
CA ASN A 67 -4.28 -12.10 9.17
C ASN A 67 -3.67 -11.37 10.36
N ASN A 68 -4.50 -11.01 11.35
CA ASN A 68 -4.07 -10.45 12.63
C ASN A 68 -3.16 -9.21 12.50
N ASN A 69 -3.49 -8.31 11.55
CA ASN A 69 -2.76 -7.06 11.37
C ASN A 69 -2.70 -6.26 12.67
N PRO A 70 -1.55 -5.62 13.01
CA PRO A 70 -1.53 -4.54 13.98
C PRO A 70 -2.55 -3.47 13.58
N TYR A 71 -3.38 -3.08 14.54
CA TYR A 71 -4.58 -2.30 14.28
C TYR A 71 -4.85 -1.28 15.40
N TRP A 72 -5.32 -0.11 15.00
CA TRP A 72 -5.94 0.86 15.90
C TRP A 72 -7.19 1.47 15.28
N GLY A 73 -8.26 1.56 16.07
CA GLY A 73 -9.49 2.26 15.70
C GLY A 73 -9.43 3.71 16.16
N PHE A 74 -9.39 4.65 15.21
CA PHE A 74 -9.61 6.07 15.48
C PHE A 74 -11.11 6.38 15.38
N SER A 75 -11.53 7.58 15.79
CA SER A 75 -12.96 7.92 15.87
C SER A 75 -13.70 7.74 14.54
N ASP A 76 -13.05 8.08 13.42
CA ASP A 76 -13.70 8.17 12.11
C ASP A 76 -13.12 7.17 11.10
N PHE A 77 -12.08 6.43 11.48
CA PHE A 77 -11.39 5.50 10.59
C PHE A 77 -10.61 4.45 11.37
N ASN A 78 -10.36 3.35 10.69
CA ASN A 78 -9.56 2.24 11.16
C ASN A 78 -8.18 2.29 10.49
N ALA A 79 -7.12 2.04 11.23
CA ALA A 79 -5.76 1.99 10.72
C ALA A 79 -5.15 0.60 10.93
N TYR A 80 -4.64 0.00 9.87
CA TYR A 80 -4.00 -1.31 9.87
C TYR A 80 -2.59 -1.21 9.34
N LEU A 81 -1.69 -2.03 9.86
CA LEU A 81 -0.35 -2.18 9.30
C LEU A 81 -0.24 -3.50 8.54
N ASN A 82 0.22 -3.42 7.29
CA ASN A 82 0.46 -4.59 6.44
C ASN A 82 1.96 -4.94 6.40
N PRO A 83 2.30 -6.23 6.35
CA PRO A 83 3.64 -6.67 5.99
C PRO A 83 3.92 -6.35 4.51
N PRO A 84 5.20 -6.39 4.07
CA PRO A 84 5.56 -6.15 2.68
C PRO A 84 5.01 -7.21 1.73
N ASP A 85 4.90 -8.46 2.20
CA ASP A 85 4.50 -9.61 1.39
C ASP A 85 3.84 -10.71 2.25
N GLN A 86 3.45 -11.81 1.59
CA GLN A 86 2.78 -12.96 2.22
C GLN A 86 3.73 -13.86 3.05
N GLY A 87 5.04 -13.65 3.00
CA GLY A 87 6.00 -14.34 3.86
C GLY A 87 5.77 -14.07 5.35
N ASN A 88 5.08 -12.98 5.68
CA ASN A 88 4.60 -12.66 7.03
C ASN A 88 3.06 -12.53 7.08
N ILE A 89 2.33 -13.51 6.51
CA ILE A 89 0.85 -13.47 6.42
C ILE A 89 0.13 -13.29 7.78
N ASN A 90 0.73 -13.75 8.88
CA ASN A 90 0.17 -13.62 10.24
C ASN A 90 0.56 -12.32 10.96
N CYS A 91 1.26 -11.42 10.26
CA CYS A 91 1.66 -10.10 10.75
C CYS A 91 2.44 -10.12 12.07
N GLU A 92 3.44 -10.99 12.18
CA GLU A 92 4.33 -11.05 13.33
C GLU A 92 5.23 -9.80 13.37
N ILE A 93 5.24 -9.08 14.49
CA ILE A 93 5.88 -7.75 14.60
C ILE A 93 7.39 -7.81 14.35
N GLY A 94 8.05 -8.87 14.81
CA GLY A 94 9.50 -9.04 14.65
C GLY A 94 9.96 -9.50 13.25
N LYS A 95 9.04 -9.73 12.31
CA LYS A 95 9.37 -10.25 10.96
C LYS A 95 9.30 -9.21 9.85
N SER A 96 8.85 -7.99 10.14
CA SER A 96 8.68 -6.96 9.10
C SER A 96 8.71 -5.56 9.69
N GLU A 97 9.08 -4.59 8.86
CA GLU A 97 9.11 -3.16 9.23
C GLU A 97 7.73 -2.48 9.18
N PHE A 98 6.71 -3.15 8.63
CA PHE A 98 5.35 -2.65 8.51
C PHE A 98 5.24 -1.26 7.86
N ASN A 99 5.92 -1.07 6.73
CA ASN A 99 5.96 0.20 5.99
C ASN A 99 4.72 0.48 5.14
N ASN A 100 3.62 -0.24 5.34
CA ASN A 100 2.34 0.01 4.66
C ASN A 100 1.24 0.23 5.69
N LEU A 101 0.77 1.48 5.79
CA LEU A 101 -0.35 1.90 6.61
C LEU A 101 -1.62 1.94 5.76
N VAL A 102 -2.61 1.14 6.14
CA VAL A 102 -3.91 1.11 5.48
C VAL A 102 -4.94 1.83 6.34
N ILE A 103 -5.58 2.83 5.75
CA ILE A 103 -6.68 3.56 6.37
C ILE A 103 -8.00 3.08 5.76
N GLN A 104 -8.91 2.61 6.59
CA GLN A 104 -10.27 2.25 6.21
C GLN A 104 -11.24 3.27 6.82
N VAL A 105 -11.89 4.06 5.99
CA VAL A 105 -12.95 4.98 6.42
C VAL A 105 -14.26 4.20 6.54
N THR A 106 -14.87 4.25 7.72
CA THR A 106 -16.04 3.43 8.08
C THR A 106 -17.38 4.06 7.70
N ALA A 107 -17.43 5.39 7.48
CA ALA A 107 -18.64 6.10 7.09
C ALA A 107 -18.39 7.23 6.07
N PRO A 108 -19.33 7.46 5.13
CA PRO A 108 -20.44 6.57 4.76
C PRO A 108 -19.95 5.33 3.99
N ALA A 109 -20.71 4.23 4.07
CA ALA A 109 -20.49 3.02 3.28
C ALA A 109 -20.66 3.30 1.76
N PRO A 110 -19.99 2.54 0.87
CA PRO A 110 -19.07 1.44 1.14
C PRO A 110 -17.75 1.91 1.76
N PHE A 111 -17.04 1.00 2.44
CA PHE A 111 -15.72 1.30 3.00
C PHE A 111 -14.75 1.74 1.90
N ARG A 112 -14.01 2.81 2.19
CA ARG A 112 -12.96 3.33 1.31
C ARG A 112 -11.62 3.12 1.97
N TYR A 113 -10.63 2.75 1.16
CA TYR A 113 -9.30 2.38 1.64
C TYR A 113 -8.24 3.28 1.03
N TRP A 114 -7.35 3.79 1.87
CA TRP A 114 -6.11 4.42 1.46
C TRP A 114 -4.96 3.51 1.87
N ASP A 115 -3.98 3.33 0.99
CA ASP A 115 -2.69 2.77 1.35
C ASP A 115 -1.66 3.91 1.37
N ILE A 116 -0.92 4.02 2.45
CA ILE A 116 0.17 4.97 2.64
C ILE A 116 1.42 4.15 2.85
N GLN A 117 2.28 4.12 1.84
CA GLN A 117 3.50 3.32 1.85
C GLN A 117 4.71 4.21 2.10
N PHE A 118 5.55 3.81 3.04
CA PHE A 118 6.85 4.41 3.27
C PHE A 118 7.92 3.74 2.40
N ASP A 119 8.41 4.46 1.38
CA ASP A 119 9.60 4.09 0.63
C ASP A 119 10.84 4.57 1.39
N GLN A 120 11.55 3.62 2.00
CA GLN A 120 12.76 3.87 2.75
C GLN A 120 13.92 4.34 1.86
N THR A 121 13.96 3.93 0.59
CA THR A 121 15.06 4.26 -0.32
C THR A 121 15.02 5.73 -0.70
N GLY A 122 13.83 6.23 -1.05
CA GLY A 122 13.60 7.64 -1.36
C GLY A 122 13.26 8.51 -0.17
N ASN A 123 13.17 7.94 1.04
CA ASN A 123 12.69 8.60 2.25
C ASN A 123 11.37 9.38 2.02
N ARG A 124 10.38 8.72 1.41
CA ARG A 124 9.14 9.37 0.94
C ARG A 124 7.90 8.53 1.20
N LEU A 125 6.74 9.19 1.16
CA LEU A 125 5.44 8.55 1.30
C LEU A 125 4.71 8.51 -0.04
N HIS A 126 4.22 7.32 -0.40
CA HIS A 126 3.32 7.12 -1.53
C HIS A 126 1.89 6.97 -1.01
N VAL A 127 0.97 7.78 -1.51
CA VAL A 127 -0.44 7.74 -1.11
C VAL A 127 -1.28 7.28 -2.29
N ARG A 128 -2.08 6.24 -2.08
CA ARG A 128 -3.07 5.77 -3.06
C ARG A 128 -4.41 5.51 -2.39
N GLN A 129 -5.49 5.70 -3.12
CA GLN A 129 -6.81 5.20 -2.73
C GLN A 129 -7.16 3.99 -3.58
N ARG A 130 -7.63 2.90 -2.95
CA ARG A 130 -8.07 1.71 -3.69
C ARG A 130 -9.32 2.01 -4.50
N HIS A 131 -9.36 1.56 -5.75
CA HIS A 131 -10.50 1.65 -6.67
C HIS A 131 -10.99 3.09 -6.93
N SER A 132 -10.10 4.09 -6.85
CA SER A 132 -10.47 5.48 -7.15
C SER A 132 -9.31 6.22 -7.81
N GLU A 133 -9.61 6.94 -8.88
CA GLU A 133 -8.69 7.84 -9.57
C GLU A 133 -8.92 9.26 -9.05
N LYS A 134 -8.47 9.54 -7.82
CA LYS A 134 -8.48 10.90 -7.29
C LYS A 134 -7.24 11.66 -7.71
N GLU A 135 -7.43 12.95 -7.94
CA GLU A 135 -6.34 13.89 -8.14
C GLU A 135 -5.34 13.84 -6.97
N SER A 136 -4.06 13.91 -7.33
CA SER A 136 -2.91 13.86 -6.43
C SER A 136 -3.04 14.74 -5.19
N HIS A 137 -3.46 15.98 -5.37
CA HIS A 137 -3.61 16.96 -4.29
C HIS A 137 -4.80 16.64 -3.36
N VAL A 138 -5.83 15.94 -3.85
CA VAL A 138 -6.97 15.50 -3.02
C VAL A 138 -6.53 14.34 -2.13
N LEU A 139 -5.81 13.36 -2.68
CA LEU A 139 -5.25 12.24 -1.90
C LEU A 139 -4.31 12.75 -0.81
N ALA A 140 -3.41 13.68 -1.15
CA ALA A 140 -2.50 14.32 -0.20
C ALA A 140 -3.24 14.99 0.96
N ARG A 141 -4.28 15.76 0.66
CA ARG A 141 -5.09 16.47 1.66
C ARG A 141 -5.81 15.51 2.60
N GLU A 142 -6.43 14.47 2.06
CA GLU A 142 -7.14 13.46 2.87
C GLU A 142 -6.17 12.67 3.75
N ALA A 143 -5.00 12.27 3.22
CA ALA A 143 -3.96 11.60 4.00
C ALA A 143 -3.41 12.50 5.13
N ALA A 144 -3.21 13.79 4.85
CA ALA A 144 -2.82 14.77 5.86
C ALA A 144 -3.86 14.90 6.98
N ASP A 145 -5.15 14.84 6.67
CA ASP A 145 -6.23 14.84 7.66
C ASP A 145 -6.22 13.57 8.53
N PHE A 146 -5.97 12.39 7.95
CA PHE A 146 -5.79 11.16 8.73
C PHE A 146 -4.61 11.29 9.70
N PHE A 147 -3.47 11.79 9.22
CA PHE A 147 -2.29 12.00 10.07
C PHE A 147 -2.58 12.98 11.20
N ARG A 148 -3.29 14.09 10.93
CA ARG A 148 -3.67 15.06 11.96
C ARG A 148 -4.50 14.43 13.06
N LYS A 149 -5.52 13.67 12.69
CA LYS A 149 -6.41 12.99 13.65
C LYS A 149 -5.67 11.91 14.43
N ALA A 150 -4.83 11.13 13.75
CA ALA A 150 -4.05 10.06 14.39
C ALA A 150 -3.06 10.62 15.41
N LEU A 151 -2.26 11.62 15.02
CA LEU A 151 -1.28 12.25 15.90
C LEU A 151 -1.94 12.92 17.10
N ALA A 152 -3.05 13.63 16.89
CA ALA A 152 -3.80 14.24 18.00
C ALA A 152 -4.32 13.19 18.99
N GLU A 153 -4.77 12.02 18.53
CA GLU A 153 -5.17 10.93 19.41
C GLU A 153 -3.97 10.32 20.15
N ILE A 154 -2.85 10.11 19.46
CA ILE A 154 -1.60 9.62 20.08
C ILE A 154 -1.15 10.54 21.21
N ASP A 155 -1.16 11.87 20.97
CA ASP A 155 -0.79 12.86 21.98
C ASP A 155 -1.76 12.84 23.18
N ARG A 156 -3.07 12.67 22.93
CA ARG A 156 -4.07 12.47 24.01
C ARG A 156 -3.81 11.22 24.83
N GLN A 157 -3.47 10.09 24.19
CA GLN A 157 -3.18 8.84 24.89
C GLN A 157 -1.90 8.96 25.73
N ALA A 158 -0.86 9.62 25.21
CA ALA A 158 0.37 9.89 25.94
C ALA A 158 0.11 10.74 27.20
N ALA A 159 -0.69 11.81 27.08
CA ALA A 159 -1.06 12.66 28.22
C ALA A 159 -1.82 11.88 29.32
N ARG A 160 -2.72 10.97 28.92
CA ARG A 160 -3.46 10.09 29.87
C ARG A 160 -2.55 9.10 30.57
N GLY A 161 -1.54 8.58 29.88
CA GLY A 161 -0.55 7.66 30.44
C GLY A 161 0.37 8.32 31.46
N ALA A 162 0.74 9.59 31.26
CA ALA A 162 1.63 10.34 32.15
C ALA A 162 1.00 10.76 33.49
N THR A 163 -0.32 10.61 33.64
CA THR A 163 -1.06 10.98 34.87
C THR A 163 -1.27 9.78 35.82
N ARG A 164 -0.72 8.61 35.49
CA ARG A 164 -0.74 7.40 36.34
C ARG A 164 0.59 7.24 37.04
#